data_AF-A0A8S3UZD4-F1
#
_entry.id   AF-A0A8S3UZD4-F1
#
_cell.length_a   1.000
_cell.length_b   1.000
_cell.length_c   1.000
_cell.angle_alpha   90.00
_cell.angle_beta   90.00
_cell.angle_gamma   90.00
#
_symmetry.space_group_name_H-M   'P 1'
#
loop_
_entity.id
_entity.type
_entity.pdbx_description
1 polymer ?
#
loop_
_entity_poly.entity_id
_entity_poly.type
_entity_poly.pdbx_seq_one_letter_code
_entity_poly.pdbx_strand_id
1 'polypeptide(L)'
;MDFYIVSTKPQKFETFYGDVPLNCNARIKTDNGTSNILSQKNDHNHQQCDDRKIERHQLRVYAKRKAADDLTQRPSKIIRAGLKDVGEDSLHPKDLKSVSKAMYRVRRKSQPNLPKSREEVHTLFEGYPVQTSKFENFLQVNDRENGIIIFTYFVGSHQIDFLADIQG
;
A
#
# COMPACT_ATOMS: atom_id res chain seq x y z
N MET A 1 -20.11 0.41 3.97
CA MET A 1 -19.31 -0.67 4.61
C MET A 1 -17.99 -0.01 4.90
N ASP A 2 -17.90 0.55 6.10
CA ASP A 2 -17.00 1.67 6.38
C ASP A 2 -15.79 1.15 7.14
N PHE A 3 -14.60 1.38 6.59
CA PHE A 3 -13.36 0.94 7.18
C PHE A 3 -12.88 1.95 8.22
N TYR A 4 -12.89 1.54 9.48
CA TYR A 4 -12.27 2.26 10.61
C TYR A 4 -10.81 1.84 10.74
N ILE A 5 -9.90 2.81 10.87
CA ILE A 5 -8.58 2.56 11.46
C ILE A 5 -8.72 2.81 12.96
N VAL A 6 -8.84 1.73 13.71
CA VAL A 6 -8.75 1.74 15.17
C VAL A 6 -7.27 1.92 15.53
N SER A 7 -6.94 3.03 16.18
CA SER A 7 -5.71 3.16 16.97
C SER A 7 -6.09 3.21 18.44
N THR A 8 -5.66 2.19 19.17
CA THR A 8 -5.91 1.99 20.59
C THR A 8 -5.09 2.95 21.46
N LYS A 9 -5.74 3.96 22.04
CA LYS A 9 -5.64 4.51 23.41
C LYS A 9 -6.10 5.99 23.44
N PRO A 10 -6.69 6.47 24.55
CA PRO A 10 -7.73 7.49 24.54
C PRO A 10 -7.13 8.88 24.49
N GLN A 11 -7.26 9.63 23.39
CA GLN A 11 -6.85 11.03 23.39
C GLN A 11 -7.34 11.75 22.13
N LYS A 12 -8.08 12.85 22.34
CA LYS A 12 -8.37 13.96 21.40
C LYS A 12 -8.27 13.62 19.91
N PHE A 13 -9.42 13.45 19.27
CA PHE A 13 -9.55 13.42 17.82
C PHE A 13 -9.17 14.80 17.24
N GLU A 14 -7.87 15.03 17.05
CA GLU A 14 -7.34 16.15 16.26
C GLU A 14 -7.03 15.61 14.87
N THR A 15 -8.02 15.71 13.97
CA THR A 15 -7.83 15.44 12.54
C THR A 15 -7.18 16.66 11.89
N PHE A 16 -5.89 16.56 11.61
CA PHE A 16 -5.15 17.56 10.84
C PHE A 16 -5.37 17.31 9.34
N TYR A 17 -5.93 18.29 8.63
CA TYR A 17 -6.08 18.25 7.18
C TYR A 17 -5.02 19.13 6.51
N GLY A 18 -4.28 18.53 5.57
CA GLY A 18 -3.29 19.20 4.71
C GLY A 18 -1.83 18.90 5.07
N ASP A 19 -0.94 18.96 4.08
CA ASP A 19 0.51 19.05 4.27
C ASP A 19 0.83 20.43 4.89
N VAL A 20 0.43 20.60 6.14
CA VAL A 20 0.71 21.77 6.94
C VAL A 20 2.22 21.76 7.23
N PRO A 21 2.96 22.86 6.94
CA PRO A 21 4.36 22.96 7.34
C PRO A 21 4.51 22.59 8.81
N LEU A 22 5.57 21.86 9.18
CA LEU A 22 5.75 21.29 10.51
C LEU A 22 5.60 22.32 11.65
N ASN A 23 5.73 23.62 11.34
CA ASN A 23 5.67 24.73 12.28
C ASN A 23 4.40 25.61 12.16
N CYS A 24 3.32 25.17 11.50
CA CYS A 24 2.10 25.99 11.41
C CYS A 24 1.36 26.13 12.75
N ASN A 25 0.89 27.34 13.05
CA ASN A 25 0.11 27.65 14.24
C ASN A 25 -1.41 27.48 14.06
N ALA A 26 -1.87 27.20 12.83
CA ALA A 26 -3.27 27.05 12.52
C ALA A 26 -3.81 25.70 13.04
N ARG A 27 -5.02 25.72 13.59
CA ARG A 27 -5.70 24.55 14.15
C ARG A 27 -7.17 24.58 13.80
N ILE A 28 -7.71 23.44 13.37
CA ILE A 28 -9.13 23.25 13.13
C ILE A 28 -9.57 22.04 13.94
N LYS A 29 -10.63 22.19 14.73
CA LYS A 29 -11.28 21.10 15.46
C LYS A 29 -12.63 20.85 14.80
N THR A 30 -12.88 19.59 14.46
CA THR A 30 -14.12 19.14 13.86
C THR A 30 -14.81 18.11 14.75
N ASP A 31 -16.09 17.88 14.50
CA ASP A 31 -16.80 16.74 15.05
C ASP A 31 -16.32 15.41 14.43
N ASN A 32 -16.70 14.28 15.03
CA ASN A 32 -16.25 12.96 14.58
C ASN A 32 -16.67 12.64 13.12
N GLY A 33 -17.77 13.25 12.65
CA GLY A 33 -18.25 13.14 11.28
C GLY A 33 -17.59 14.11 10.31
N THR A 34 -16.70 15.00 10.77
CA THR A 34 -16.09 16.09 9.99
C THR A 34 -17.11 17.00 9.30
N SER A 35 -18.34 17.00 9.81
CA SER A 35 -19.51 17.71 9.28
C SER A 35 -19.56 19.13 9.81
N ASN A 36 -19.07 19.34 11.04
CA ASN A 36 -19.14 20.62 11.72
C ASN A 36 -17.77 21.03 12.29
N ILE A 37 -17.45 22.32 12.15
CA ILE A 37 -16.27 22.92 12.76
C ILE A 37 -16.64 23.35 14.18
N LEU A 38 -15.99 22.72 15.18
CA LEU A 38 -16.20 23.01 16.60
C LEU A 38 -15.39 24.23 17.06
N SER A 39 -14.21 24.43 16.48
CA SER A 39 -13.33 25.56 16.79
C SER A 39 -12.25 25.70 15.72
N GLN A 40 -11.89 26.94 15.37
CA GLN A 40 -10.83 27.23 14.41
C GLN A 40 -9.93 28.35 14.92
N LYS A 41 -8.62 28.14 14.82
CA LYS A 41 -7.58 29.16 14.92
C LYS A 41 -6.87 29.23 13.57
N ASN A 42 -7.12 30.29 12.81
CA ASN A 42 -6.62 30.42 11.43
C ASN A 42 -5.33 31.25 11.34
N ASP A 43 -4.37 30.93 12.22
CA ASP A 43 -3.11 31.67 12.37
C ASP A 43 -1.98 30.94 11.63
N HIS A 44 -1.78 31.30 10.36
CA HIS A 44 -0.74 30.71 9.52
C HIS A 44 0.54 31.56 9.60
N ASN A 45 1.65 30.94 9.99
CA ASN A 45 2.98 31.55 9.98
C ASN A 45 3.80 31.16 8.74
N HIS A 46 3.11 30.82 7.65
CA HIS A 46 3.71 30.40 6.39
C HIS A 46 2.89 30.93 5.21
N GLN A 47 3.52 31.02 4.05
CA GLN A 47 2.82 31.31 2.80
C GLN A 47 1.97 30.12 2.36
N GLN A 48 0.96 30.40 1.53
CA GLN A 48 0.11 29.38 0.93
C GLN A 48 0.96 28.30 0.24
N CYS A 49 0.55 27.03 0.39
CA CYS A 49 1.22 25.95 -0.31
C CYS A 49 1.00 26.08 -1.82
N ASP A 50 2.08 25.84 -2.57
CA ASP A 50 2.06 25.66 -4.02
C ASP A 50 1.05 24.58 -4.42
N ASP A 51 0.22 24.87 -5.43
CA ASP A 51 -0.84 23.99 -5.94
C ASP A 51 -0.27 22.61 -6.31
N ARG A 52 0.95 22.57 -6.86
CA ARG A 52 1.67 21.33 -7.16
C ARG A 52 1.87 20.44 -5.93
N LYS A 53 2.14 21.01 -4.76
CA LYS A 53 2.32 20.23 -3.52
C LYS A 53 0.99 19.62 -3.07
N ILE A 54 -0.09 20.39 -3.19
CA ILE A 54 -1.44 19.96 -2.83
C ILE A 54 -1.89 18.83 -3.76
N GLU A 55 -1.78 19.03 -5.07
CA GLU A 55 -2.12 18.03 -6.09
C GLU A 55 -1.32 16.74 -5.90
N ARG A 56 0.00 16.85 -5.72
CA ARG A 56 0.84 15.68 -5.44
C ARG A 56 0.40 14.95 -4.17
N HIS A 57 0.03 15.67 -3.12
CA HIS A 57 -0.43 15.06 -1.87
C HIS A 57 -1.73 14.29 -2.09
N GLN A 58 -2.72 14.89 -2.76
CA GLN A 58 -3.99 14.25 -3.09
C GLN A 58 -3.77 12.97 -3.90
N LEU A 59 -2.98 13.04 -4.97
CA LEU A 59 -2.63 11.88 -5.80
C LEU A 59 -1.93 10.79 -4.98
N ARG A 60 -1.01 11.17 -4.10
CA ARG A 60 -0.28 10.22 -3.24
C ARG A 60 -1.21 9.52 -2.26
N VAL A 61 -2.13 10.23 -1.61
CA VAL A 61 -3.10 9.65 -0.67
C VAL A 61 -4.03 8.68 -1.40
N TYR A 62 -4.60 9.12 -2.53
CA TYR A 62 -5.43 8.28 -3.40
C TYR A 62 -4.71 6.98 -3.78
N ALA A 63 -3.49 7.11 -4.31
CA ALA A 63 -2.71 5.97 -4.79
C ALA A 63 -2.29 5.03 -3.65
N LYS A 64 -1.96 5.56 -2.46
CA LYS A 64 -1.66 4.74 -1.27
C LYS A 64 -2.87 3.93 -0.82
N ARG A 65 -4.06 4.54 -0.80
CA ARG A 65 -5.31 3.84 -0.44
C ARG A 65 -5.60 2.71 -1.43
N LYS A 66 -5.61 3.02 -2.73
CA LYS A 66 -5.82 2.01 -3.78
C LYS A 66 -4.75 0.93 -3.81
N ALA A 67 -3.50 1.25 -3.49
CA ALA A 67 -2.43 0.26 -3.40
C ALA A 67 -2.58 -0.69 -2.21
N ALA A 68 -3.29 -0.29 -1.14
CA ALA A 68 -3.63 -1.17 -0.02
C ALA A 68 -4.83 -2.07 -0.38
N ASP A 69 -5.83 -1.52 -1.08
CA ASP A 69 -7.04 -2.25 -1.46
C ASP A 69 -6.77 -3.30 -2.55
N ASP A 70 -5.95 -2.97 -3.54
CA ASP A 70 -5.60 -3.85 -4.67
C ASP A 70 -4.08 -3.95 -4.86
N LEU A 71 -3.53 -5.08 -4.43
CA LEU A 71 -2.10 -5.40 -4.55
C LEU A 71 -1.70 -5.74 -5.99
N THR A 72 -2.65 -6.21 -6.81
CA THR A 72 -2.40 -6.80 -8.14
C THR A 72 -2.41 -5.77 -9.25
N GLN A 73 -3.17 -4.69 -9.10
CA GLN A 73 -3.30 -3.68 -10.14
C GLN A 73 -1.96 -3.00 -10.44
N ARG A 74 -1.67 -2.77 -11.72
CA ARG A 74 -0.43 -2.10 -12.13
C ARG A 74 -0.37 -0.66 -11.57
N PRO A 75 0.74 -0.22 -10.95
CA PRO A 75 0.83 1.12 -10.36
C PRO A 75 0.50 2.26 -11.33
N SER A 76 0.91 2.15 -12.59
CA SER A 76 0.63 3.14 -13.62
C SER A 76 -0.87 3.31 -13.91
N LYS A 77 -1.68 2.25 -13.79
CA LYS A 77 -3.14 2.34 -13.96
C LYS A 77 -3.79 3.11 -12.81
N ILE A 78 -3.35 2.86 -11.58
CA ILE A 78 -3.83 3.58 -10.40
C ILE A 78 -3.45 5.07 -10.49
N ILE A 79 -2.19 5.37 -10.81
CA ILE A 79 -1.72 6.75 -10.93
C ILE A 79 -2.49 7.49 -12.03
N ARG A 80 -2.63 6.88 -13.21
CA ARG A 80 -3.41 7.46 -14.32
C ARG A 80 -4.86 7.72 -13.93
N ALA A 81 -5.47 6.84 -13.14
CA ALA A 81 -6.83 7.06 -12.65
C ALA A 81 -6.90 8.27 -11.71
N GLY A 82 -5.95 8.40 -10.78
CA GLY A 82 -5.92 9.55 -9.86
C GLY A 82 -5.59 10.88 -10.52
N LEU A 83 -4.80 10.88 -11.61
CA LEU A 83 -4.48 12.09 -12.38
C LEU A 83 -5.72 12.72 -13.02
N LYS A 84 -6.77 11.93 -13.31
CA LYS A 84 -8.02 12.47 -13.85
C LYS A 84 -8.74 13.41 -12.87
N ASP A 85 -8.55 13.18 -11.57
CA ASP A 85 -9.24 13.94 -10.51
C ASP A 85 -8.43 15.17 -10.06
N VAL A 86 -7.10 15.12 -10.21
CA VAL A 86 -6.17 16.11 -9.65
C VAL A 86 -5.68 17.12 -10.69
N GLY A 87 -5.72 16.79 -11.98
CA GLY A 87 -5.09 17.57 -13.05
C GLY A 87 -3.63 17.14 -13.27
N GLU A 88 -3.15 17.26 -14.51
CA GLU A 88 -1.78 16.83 -14.89
C GLU A 88 -0.78 17.99 -14.96
N ASP A 89 -1.26 19.22 -15.13
CA ASP A 89 -0.46 20.35 -15.62
C ASP A 89 0.64 20.81 -14.67
N SER A 90 0.47 20.64 -13.36
CA SER A 90 1.45 21.07 -12.35
C SER A 90 2.48 19.99 -11.97
N LEU A 91 2.24 18.72 -12.34
CA LEU A 91 2.97 17.58 -11.80
C LEU A 91 4.19 17.21 -12.66
N HIS A 92 5.34 17.06 -12.01
CA HIS A 92 6.57 16.63 -12.69
C HIS A 92 6.71 15.10 -12.67
N PRO A 93 7.38 14.46 -13.65
CA PRO A 93 7.66 13.01 -13.63
C PRO A 93 8.33 12.49 -12.33
N LYS A 94 9.08 13.35 -11.64
CA LYS A 94 9.70 13.03 -10.33
C LYS A 94 8.66 12.80 -9.24
N ASP A 95 7.53 13.52 -9.29
CA ASP A 95 6.43 13.37 -8.34
C ASP A 95 5.72 12.02 -8.56
N LEU A 96 5.48 11.62 -9.82
CA LEU A 96 4.91 10.31 -10.17
C LEU A 96 5.78 9.14 -9.66
N LYS A 97 7.11 9.29 -9.75
CA LYS A 97 8.06 8.32 -9.17
C LYS A 97 7.95 8.27 -7.64
N SER A 98 7.76 9.41 -6.98
CA SER A 98 7.54 9.48 -5.52
C SER A 98 6.24 8.79 -5.12
N VAL A 99 5.16 9.01 -5.86
CA VAL A 99 3.86 8.33 -5.65
C VAL A 99 4.01 6.82 -5.81
N SER A 100 4.67 6.37 -6.89
CA SER A 100 4.93 4.95 -7.14
C SER A 100 5.71 4.30 -5.98
N LYS A 101 6.74 4.97 -5.45
CA LYS A 101 7.48 4.51 -4.26
C LYS A 101 6.60 4.42 -3.02
N ALA A 102 5.70 5.38 -2.83
CA ALA A 102 4.76 5.36 -1.71
C ALA A 102 3.80 4.16 -1.80
N MET A 103 3.29 3.87 -3.00
CA MET A 103 2.46 2.67 -3.25
C MET A 103 3.24 1.39 -2.97
N TYR A 104 4.46 1.27 -3.49
CA TYR A 104 5.31 0.11 -3.25
C TYR A 104 5.54 -0.14 -1.76
N ARG A 105 5.82 0.91 -0.98
CA ARG A 105 5.98 0.80 0.48
C ARG A 105 4.73 0.28 1.17
N VAL A 106 3.54 0.66 0.70
CA VAL A 106 2.27 0.16 1.24
C VAL A 106 2.11 -1.33 0.90
N ARG A 107 2.29 -1.70 -0.37
CA ARG A 107 2.19 -3.10 -0.82
C ARG A 107 3.20 -4.04 -0.17
N ARG A 108 4.43 -3.56 0.08
CA ARG A 108 5.45 -4.37 0.76
C ARG A 108 5.12 -4.64 2.22
N LYS A 109 4.29 -3.83 2.88
CA LYS A 109 3.87 -4.09 4.27
C LYS A 109 2.91 -5.28 4.38
N SER A 110 2.20 -5.63 3.31
CA SER A 110 1.28 -6.78 3.29
C SER A 110 1.94 -8.07 2.81
N GLN A 111 3.19 -8.02 2.37
CA GLN A 111 3.94 -9.18 1.88
C GLN A 111 4.99 -9.61 2.91
N PRO A 112 5.29 -10.92 3.01
CA PRO A 112 6.39 -11.37 3.83
C PRO A 112 7.72 -10.78 3.36
N ASN A 113 8.68 -10.74 4.28
CA ASN A 113 10.06 -10.40 3.94
C ASN A 113 10.62 -11.45 2.98
N LEU A 114 11.52 -11.02 2.12
CA LEU A 114 12.23 -11.95 1.24
C LEU A 114 13.13 -12.82 2.12
N PRO A 115 12.97 -14.14 2.12
CA PRO A 115 13.86 -15.04 2.87
C PRO A 115 15.30 -14.89 2.38
N LYS A 116 16.24 -15.02 3.31
CA LYS A 116 17.68 -14.82 3.08
C LYS A 116 18.48 -16.12 3.06
N SER A 117 17.88 -17.22 3.51
CA SER A 117 18.48 -18.55 3.46
C SER A 117 17.48 -19.58 2.95
N ARG A 118 17.99 -20.71 2.49
CA ARG A 118 17.17 -21.84 2.03
C ARG A 118 16.23 -22.34 3.13
N GLU A 119 16.72 -22.42 4.36
CA GLU A 119 15.94 -22.83 5.54
C GLU A 119 14.79 -21.86 5.81
N GLU A 120 15.03 -20.55 5.65
CA GLU A 120 13.99 -19.53 5.81
C GLU A 120 12.91 -19.66 4.72
N VAL A 121 13.28 -20.04 3.50
CA VAL A 121 12.30 -20.33 2.42
C VAL A 121 11.39 -21.49 2.80
N HIS A 122 11.96 -22.63 3.20
CA HIS A 122 11.16 -23.80 3.58
C HIS A 122 10.24 -23.51 4.78
N THR A 123 10.76 -22.80 5.80
CA THR A 123 9.99 -22.39 6.97
C THR A 123 8.85 -21.44 6.60
N LEU A 124 9.08 -20.51 5.66
CA LEU A 124 8.06 -19.59 5.18
C LEU A 124 6.91 -20.31 4.48
N PHE A 125 7.20 -21.36 3.72
CA PHE A 125 6.19 -22.15 3.03
C PHE A 125 5.42 -23.11 3.94
N GLU A 126 5.98 -23.55 5.07
CA GLU A 126 5.25 -24.30 6.10
C GLU A 126 4.17 -23.44 6.78
N GLY A 127 4.44 -22.15 6.99
CA GLY A 127 3.56 -21.23 7.69
C GLY A 127 2.59 -20.42 6.80
N TYR A 128 2.69 -20.53 5.48
CA TYR A 128 1.93 -19.68 4.55
C TYR A 128 1.17 -20.51 3.51
N PRO A 129 -0.17 -20.39 3.40
CA PRO A 129 -0.93 -21.12 2.40
C PRO A 129 -0.58 -20.58 1.00
N VAL A 130 0.11 -21.41 0.22
CA VAL A 130 0.44 -21.09 -1.19
C VAL A 130 -0.68 -21.62 -2.07
N GLN A 131 -1.60 -20.73 -2.44
CA GLN A 131 -2.79 -21.07 -3.21
C GLN A 131 -2.92 -20.25 -4.50
N THR A 132 -3.64 -20.80 -5.47
CA THR A 132 -4.02 -20.10 -6.71
C THR A 132 -5.15 -19.11 -6.46
N SER A 133 -5.50 -18.29 -7.47
CA SER A 133 -6.68 -17.42 -7.44
C SER A 133 -8.01 -18.17 -7.33
N LYS A 134 -8.01 -19.49 -7.53
CA LYS A 134 -9.15 -20.39 -7.33
C LYS A 134 -9.11 -21.11 -5.98
N PHE A 135 -8.20 -20.72 -5.09
CA PHE A 135 -7.98 -21.34 -3.77
C PHE A 135 -7.53 -22.80 -3.82
N GLU A 136 -6.91 -23.22 -4.93
CA GLU A 136 -6.31 -24.55 -5.07
C GLU A 136 -4.90 -24.53 -4.47
N ASN A 137 -4.48 -25.61 -3.82
CA ASN A 137 -3.10 -25.73 -3.33
C ASN A 137 -2.13 -25.72 -4.51
N PHE A 138 -1.23 -24.75 -4.52
CA PHE A 138 -0.26 -24.53 -5.58
C PHE A 138 1.12 -25.11 -5.23
N LEU A 139 1.43 -25.23 -3.93
CA LEU A 139 2.64 -25.89 -3.45
C LEU A 139 2.35 -27.38 -3.22
N GLN A 140 3.00 -28.26 -3.97
CA GLN A 140 2.82 -29.71 -3.84
C GLN A 140 3.92 -30.37 -3.02
N VAL A 141 5.18 -29.95 -3.20
CA VAL A 141 6.32 -30.51 -2.49
C VAL A 141 7.16 -29.39 -1.89
N ASN A 142 7.50 -29.54 -0.61
CA ASN A 142 8.42 -28.68 0.12
C ASN A 142 9.46 -29.57 0.83
N ASP A 143 10.47 -30.03 0.10
CA ASP A 143 11.50 -30.93 0.61
C ASP A 143 12.70 -30.14 1.11
N ARG A 144 12.76 -30.01 2.44
CA ARG A 144 13.81 -29.25 3.14
C ARG A 144 15.17 -29.95 3.11
N GLU A 145 15.22 -31.28 3.07
CA GLU A 145 16.47 -32.03 3.12
C GLU A 145 17.22 -31.90 1.80
N ASN A 146 16.50 -32.07 0.68
CA ASN A 146 17.06 -31.96 -0.65
C ASN A 146 17.06 -30.52 -1.19
N GLY A 147 16.39 -29.58 -0.52
CA GLY A 147 16.27 -28.19 -0.97
C GLY A 147 15.35 -28.01 -2.17
N ILE A 148 14.42 -28.93 -2.37
CA ILE A 148 13.56 -29.00 -3.56
C ILE A 148 12.17 -28.44 -3.22
N ILE A 149 11.67 -27.57 -4.08
CA ILE A 149 10.29 -27.09 -4.01
C ILE A 149 9.60 -27.35 -5.35
N ILE A 150 8.41 -27.94 -5.31
CA ILE A 150 7.61 -28.22 -6.49
C ILE A 150 6.27 -27.51 -6.37
N PHE A 151 6.02 -26.61 -7.31
CA PHE A 151 4.72 -25.98 -7.50
C PHE A 151 3.99 -26.65 -8.64
N THR A 152 2.70 -26.90 -8.47
CA THR A 152 1.89 -27.55 -9.49
C THR A 152 0.58 -26.81 -9.65
N TYR A 153 0.09 -26.76 -10.88
CA TYR A 153 -1.24 -26.23 -11.16
C TYR A 153 -1.92 -26.95 -12.31
N PHE A 154 -3.24 -26.89 -12.30
CA PHE A 154 -4.08 -27.55 -13.30
C PHE A 154 -4.58 -26.56 -14.34
N VAL A 155 -4.41 -26.90 -15.62
CA VAL A 155 -5.06 -26.24 -16.76
C VAL A 155 -6.06 -27.22 -17.35
N GLY A 156 -7.35 -27.03 -17.05
CA GLY A 156 -8.38 -27.99 -17.44
C GLY A 156 -8.14 -29.35 -16.76
N SER A 157 -7.85 -30.39 -17.54
CA SER A 157 -7.53 -31.74 -17.06
C SER A 157 -6.02 -32.04 -17.01
N HIS A 158 -5.16 -31.08 -17.35
CA HIS A 158 -3.72 -31.30 -17.48
C HIS A 158 -2.98 -30.69 -16.29
N GLN A 159 -2.06 -31.48 -15.71
CA GLN A 159 -1.17 -31.04 -14.62
C GLN A 159 0.11 -30.45 -15.22
N ILE A 160 0.54 -29.29 -14.70
CA ILE A 160 1.80 -28.66 -15.07
C ILE A 160 2.62 -28.42 -13.81
N ASP A 161 3.86 -28.93 -13.81
CA ASP A 161 4.76 -28.90 -12.66
C ASP A 161 5.94 -27.94 -12.92
N PHE A 162 6.29 -27.17 -11.89
CA PHE A 162 7.46 -26.29 -11.87
C PHE A 162 8.36 -26.72 -10.73
N LEU A 163 9.55 -27.20 -11.09
CA LEU A 163 10.59 -27.52 -10.13
C LEU A 163 11.44 -26.27 -9.89
N ALA A 164 11.52 -25.85 -8.63
CA ALA A 164 12.44 -24.83 -8.19
C ALA A 164 13.54 -25.50 -7.34
N ASP A 165 14.75 -25.57 -7.90
CA ASP A 165 15.95 -25.91 -7.16
C ASP A 165 16.46 -24.64 -6.47
N ILE A 166 16.44 -24.63 -5.13
CA ILE A 166 16.93 -23.49 -4.35
C ILE A 166 18.43 -23.67 -4.18
N GLN A 167 19.18 -23.13 -5.14
CA GLN A 167 20.64 -23.00 -5.01
C GLN A 167 20.95 -21.85 -4.07
N GLY A 168 21.54 -22.18 -2.93
CA GLY A 168 22.05 -21.25 -1.92
C GLY A 168 23.53 -21.52 -1.67
#